data_AF-M0NCK9-F1
#
_entry.id   AF-M0NCK9-F1
#
_cell.length_a   1.000
_cell.length_b   1.000
_cell.length_c   1.000
_cell.angle_alpha   90.00
_cell.angle_beta   90.00
_cell.angle_gamma   90.00
#
_symmetry.space_group_name_H-M   'P 1'
#
loop_
_entity.id
_entity.type
_entity.pdbx_description
1 polymer ?
#
loop_
_entity_poly.entity_id
_entity_poly.type
_entity_poly.pdbx_seq_one_letter_code
_entity_poly.pdbx_strand_id
1 'polypeptide(L)'
;MPPVADLHVHTTNSDGTMSLHEVPRAARAAGVEIVAITDHERLHDDLDTPTDDLDGVPVIHGIELRVETGAGQVDLLGYGVEPTPELAREIDRLQADRVERGHAIVDCAEDRLGADLPLEPAAGIGRPDIARAIADVTEYDYQGAFEEVIGRGCPCFVARNLPDFERGATLLAETCGLVSLAHPLRYGDPETALELTGSAYLDGVERHYEYGRSVDPAPVERAIERHDLVPTGGSDAHDDVLGRAGLDRAAFDRVAERLP
;
A
#
# COMPACT_ATOMS: atom_id res chain seq x y z
N MET A 1 10.19 -4.58 22.48
CA MET A 1 9.12 -5.59 22.31
C MET A 1 8.64 -5.44 20.88
N PRO A 2 8.27 -6.53 20.19
CA PRO A 2 7.67 -6.42 18.86
C PRO A 2 6.41 -5.53 18.93
N PRO A 3 6.02 -4.88 17.83
CA PRO A 3 4.75 -4.17 17.79
C PRO A 3 3.61 -5.16 18.03
N VAL A 4 2.56 -4.63 18.63
CA VAL A 4 1.31 -5.33 18.90
C VAL A 4 0.45 -5.40 17.64
N ALA A 5 0.50 -4.37 16.80
CA ALA A 5 -0.31 -4.28 15.59
C ALA A 5 0.56 -3.90 14.40
N ASP A 6 0.32 -4.53 13.26
CA ASP A 6 0.92 -4.20 11.98
C ASP A 6 -0.19 -3.78 11.01
N LEU A 7 -0.27 -2.48 10.72
CA LEU A 7 -1.40 -1.91 9.99
C LEU A 7 -1.07 -1.66 8.51
N HIS A 8 -0.04 -2.27 7.95
CA HIS A 8 0.29 -2.07 6.54
C HIS A 8 0.87 -3.37 5.99
N VAL A 9 -0.01 -4.23 5.47
CA VAL A 9 0.33 -5.58 5.02
C VAL A 9 -0.37 -5.90 3.71
N HIS A 10 0.41 -6.43 2.76
CA HIS A 10 -0.02 -6.85 1.44
C HIS A 10 -0.11 -8.35 1.34
N THR A 11 -1.11 -8.83 0.62
CA THR A 11 -1.35 -10.25 0.36
C THR A 11 -1.18 -10.57 -1.12
N THR A 12 -1.39 -11.84 -1.48
CA THR A 12 -1.53 -12.26 -2.88
C THR A 12 -2.74 -11.64 -3.59
N ASN A 13 -3.59 -10.90 -2.88
CA ASN A 13 -4.64 -10.09 -3.50
C ASN A 13 -4.05 -8.83 -4.19
N SER A 14 -2.81 -8.43 -3.92
CA SER A 14 -2.09 -7.45 -4.74
C SER A 14 -0.70 -7.97 -5.13
N ASP A 15 0.39 -7.39 -4.64
CA ASP A 15 1.77 -7.76 -4.99
C ASP A 15 2.54 -8.43 -3.84
N GLY A 16 1.84 -8.77 -2.76
CA GLY A 16 2.31 -9.63 -1.68
C GLY A 16 2.41 -11.11 -2.08
N THR A 17 3.10 -11.88 -1.26
CA THR A 17 3.36 -13.32 -1.48
C THR A 17 2.64 -14.23 -0.49
N MET A 18 2.08 -13.65 0.57
CA MET A 18 1.32 -14.34 1.61
C MET A 18 -0.18 -14.26 1.29
N SER A 19 -0.90 -15.38 1.34
CA SER A 19 -2.37 -15.37 1.22
C SER A 19 -3.02 -14.86 2.51
N LEU A 20 -4.27 -14.38 2.44
CA LEU A 20 -5.02 -13.94 3.63
C LEU A 20 -5.09 -15.03 4.71
N HIS A 21 -5.29 -16.29 4.33
CA HIS A 21 -5.37 -17.41 5.29
C HIS A 21 -4.04 -17.75 5.98
N GLU A 22 -2.92 -17.23 5.47
CA GLU A 22 -1.60 -17.40 6.10
C GLU A 22 -1.30 -16.32 7.15
N VAL A 23 -2.04 -15.20 7.14
CA VAL A 23 -1.87 -14.07 8.07
C VAL A 23 -1.88 -14.50 9.53
N PRO A 24 -2.80 -15.35 10.03
CA PRO A 24 -2.81 -15.73 11.44
C PRO A 24 -1.56 -16.50 11.87
N ARG A 25 -0.94 -17.25 10.95
CA ARG A 25 0.31 -17.96 11.22
C ARG A 25 1.47 -16.97 11.29
N ALA A 26 1.56 -16.05 10.33
CA ALA A 26 2.60 -15.03 10.27
C ALA A 26 2.54 -14.10 11.50
N ALA A 27 1.34 -13.62 11.86
CA ALA A 27 1.14 -12.76 13.03
C ALA A 27 1.62 -13.42 14.33
N ARG A 28 1.22 -14.67 14.59
CA ARG A 28 1.67 -15.43 15.77
C ARG A 28 3.18 -15.68 15.78
N ALA A 29 3.79 -15.92 14.63
CA ALA A 29 5.24 -16.10 14.52
C ALA A 29 6.00 -14.80 14.82
N ALA A 30 5.46 -13.65 14.41
CA ALA A 30 6.01 -12.33 14.69
C ALA A 30 5.69 -11.80 16.10
N GLY A 31 4.72 -12.40 16.80
CA GLY A 31 4.20 -11.87 18.07
C GLY A 31 3.31 -10.64 17.89
N VAL A 32 2.76 -10.44 16.69
CA VAL A 32 1.77 -9.42 16.35
C VAL A 32 0.37 -9.97 16.69
N GLU A 33 -0.47 -9.14 17.28
CA GLU A 33 -1.81 -9.50 17.72
C GLU A 33 -2.92 -8.97 16.79
N ILE A 34 -2.69 -7.87 16.08
CA ILE A 34 -3.66 -7.30 15.12
C ILE A 34 -2.95 -7.00 13.79
N VAL A 35 -3.63 -7.30 12.68
CA VAL A 35 -3.12 -7.00 11.33
C VAL A 35 -4.16 -6.17 10.57
N ALA A 36 -3.72 -5.20 9.76
CA ALA A 36 -4.58 -4.63 8.72
C ALA A 36 -4.09 -5.09 7.34
N ILE A 37 -5.02 -5.58 6.51
CA ILE A 37 -4.72 -5.92 5.13
C ILE A 37 -5.04 -4.71 4.26
N THR A 38 -4.03 -4.17 3.60
CA THR A 38 -4.08 -2.91 2.88
C THR A 38 -3.58 -3.08 1.45
N ASP A 39 -4.07 -4.13 0.78
CA ASP A 39 -3.69 -4.45 -0.59
C ASP A 39 -3.83 -3.24 -1.53
N HIS A 40 -2.91 -3.15 -2.49
CA HIS A 40 -2.91 -2.06 -3.47
C HIS A 40 -4.17 -2.07 -4.34
N GLU A 41 -5.05 -1.11 -4.06
CA GLU A 41 -6.25 -0.78 -4.85
C GLU A 41 -7.17 -1.98 -5.07
N ARG A 42 -7.22 -2.88 -4.10
CA ARG A 42 -8.12 -4.04 -4.07
C ARG A 42 -8.61 -4.24 -2.65
N LEU A 43 -9.89 -4.56 -2.54
CA LEU A 43 -10.47 -5.07 -1.31
C LEU A 43 -10.36 -6.60 -1.33
N HIS A 44 -10.16 -7.20 -0.16
CA HIS A 44 -10.19 -8.65 -0.04
C HIS A 44 -11.64 -9.15 0.02
N ASP A 45 -12.03 -10.02 -0.91
CA ASP A 45 -13.42 -10.53 -0.98
C ASP A 45 -13.79 -11.45 0.19
N ASP A 46 -12.79 -12.08 0.83
CA ASP A 46 -12.98 -12.92 2.03
C ASP A 46 -13.01 -12.13 3.36
N LEU A 47 -13.01 -10.79 3.32
CA LEU A 47 -13.25 -9.92 4.47
C LEU A 47 -14.60 -9.23 4.28
N ASP A 48 -15.59 -9.61 5.09
CA ASP A 48 -16.98 -9.18 4.94
C ASP A 48 -17.32 -7.97 5.83
N THR A 49 -16.46 -7.69 6.82
CA THR A 49 -16.68 -6.64 7.81
C THR A 49 -15.46 -5.74 7.95
N PRO A 50 -15.62 -4.52 8.49
CA PRO A 50 -14.48 -3.63 8.76
C PRO A 50 -13.37 -4.25 9.62
N THR A 51 -13.70 -5.23 10.44
CA THR A 51 -12.75 -6.02 11.22
C THR A 51 -13.27 -7.44 11.41
N ASP A 52 -12.55 -8.40 10.85
CA ASP A 52 -12.84 -9.83 10.94
C ASP A 52 -11.88 -10.54 11.91
N ASP A 53 -12.26 -11.75 12.36
CA ASP A 53 -11.38 -12.62 13.16
C ASP A 53 -10.94 -13.81 12.31
N LEU A 54 -9.64 -13.88 11.99
CA LEU A 54 -9.06 -15.00 11.26
C LEU A 54 -8.26 -15.88 12.23
N ASP A 55 -8.85 -17.03 12.58
CA ASP A 55 -8.30 -18.00 13.53
C ASP A 55 -7.88 -17.37 14.89
N GLY A 56 -8.61 -16.38 15.41
CA GLY A 56 -8.27 -15.69 16.65
C GLY A 56 -7.25 -14.56 16.51
N VAL A 57 -6.97 -14.11 15.28
CA VAL A 57 -6.23 -12.88 14.97
C VAL A 57 -7.21 -11.87 14.38
N PRO A 58 -7.48 -10.75 15.05
CA PRO A 58 -8.22 -9.63 14.46
C PRO A 58 -7.51 -9.09 13.23
N VAL A 59 -8.25 -9.03 12.12
CA VAL A 59 -7.82 -8.50 10.84
C VAL A 59 -8.70 -7.33 10.45
N ILE A 60 -8.12 -6.14 10.34
CA ILE A 60 -8.78 -4.94 9.87
C ILE A 60 -8.82 -4.98 8.34
N HIS A 61 -10.02 -4.85 7.78
CA HIS A 61 -10.20 -4.71 6.34
C HIS A 61 -9.77 -3.30 5.92
N GLY A 62 -8.68 -3.21 5.17
CA GLY A 62 -8.15 -1.95 4.67
C GLY A 62 -7.92 -1.98 3.16
N ILE A 63 -7.32 -0.89 2.69
CA ILE A 63 -6.91 -0.70 1.29
C ILE A 63 -5.78 0.32 1.24
N GLU A 64 -4.81 0.12 0.35
CA GLU A 64 -3.87 1.17 -0.03
C GLU A 64 -4.26 1.71 -1.41
N LEU A 65 -4.64 2.98 -1.47
CA LEU A 65 -5.05 3.66 -2.69
C LEU A 65 -3.98 4.66 -3.10
N ARG A 66 -3.39 4.46 -4.28
CA ARG A 66 -2.49 5.45 -4.88
C ARG A 66 -3.27 6.59 -5.51
N VAL A 67 -2.84 7.82 -5.24
CA VAL A 67 -3.45 9.05 -5.77
C VAL A 67 -2.41 9.96 -6.41
N GLU A 68 -2.86 10.78 -7.36
CA GLU A 68 -2.05 11.84 -7.97
C GLU A 68 -2.21 13.18 -7.23
N THR A 69 -1.10 13.89 -7.10
CA THR A 69 -1.00 15.20 -6.46
C THR A 69 -0.23 16.15 -7.38
N GLY A 70 -0.26 17.45 -7.09
CA GLY A 70 0.55 18.42 -7.83
C GLY A 70 2.06 18.17 -7.77
N ALA A 71 2.54 17.40 -6.78
CA ALA A 71 3.95 17.11 -6.55
C ALA A 71 4.38 15.69 -6.93
N GLY A 72 3.46 14.84 -7.39
CA GLY A 72 3.72 13.45 -7.73
C GLY A 72 2.63 12.51 -7.27
N GLN A 73 2.99 11.29 -6.91
CA GLN A 73 2.06 10.26 -6.46
C GLN A 73 2.31 9.95 -5.00
N VAL A 74 1.23 9.83 -4.23
CA VAL A 74 1.26 9.38 -2.83
C VAL A 74 0.28 8.24 -2.66
N ASP A 75 0.39 7.53 -1.55
CA ASP A 75 -0.45 6.40 -1.22
C ASP A 75 -1.22 6.74 0.07
N LEU A 76 -2.51 6.40 0.07
CA LEU A 76 -3.42 6.59 1.19
C LEU A 76 -3.86 5.23 1.70
N LEU A 77 -3.77 5.02 3.01
CA LEU A 77 -4.26 3.84 3.70
C LEU A 77 -5.66 4.12 4.22
N GLY A 78 -6.63 3.32 3.82
CA GLY A 78 -7.96 3.27 4.40
C GLY A 78 -8.10 2.08 5.33
N TYR A 79 -8.72 2.27 6.50
CA TYR A 79 -8.92 1.23 7.50
C TYR A 79 -10.38 1.08 7.92
N GLY A 80 -10.81 -0.14 8.16
CA GLY A 80 -12.18 -0.44 8.55
C GLY A 80 -13.14 -0.17 7.40
N VAL A 81 -12.91 -0.80 6.26
CA VAL A 81 -13.64 -0.57 5.01
C VAL A 81 -15.07 -1.09 5.10
N GLU A 82 -16.05 -0.25 4.75
CA GLU A 82 -17.43 -0.61 4.41
C GLU A 82 -17.68 -0.34 2.91
N PRO A 83 -17.55 -1.35 2.02
CA PRO A 83 -17.48 -1.13 0.58
C PRO A 83 -18.67 -0.35 -0.01
N THR A 84 -18.37 0.69 -0.80
CA THR A 84 -19.36 1.48 -1.53
C THR A 84 -19.34 1.17 -3.04
N PRO A 85 -20.47 1.31 -3.76
CA PRO A 85 -20.48 1.16 -5.22
C PRO A 85 -19.53 2.13 -5.94
N GLU A 86 -19.31 3.31 -5.38
CA GLU A 86 -18.42 4.33 -5.91
C GLU A 86 -16.94 3.91 -5.80
N LEU A 87 -16.53 3.40 -4.63
CA LEU A 87 -15.18 2.86 -4.45
C LEU A 87 -14.95 1.64 -5.33
N ALA A 88 -15.93 0.72 -5.41
CA ALA A 88 -15.85 -0.47 -6.25
C ALA A 88 -15.62 -0.11 -7.73
N ARG A 89 -16.36 0.87 -8.27
CA ARG A 89 -16.17 1.35 -9.65
C ARG A 89 -14.78 1.98 -9.86
N GLU A 90 -14.25 2.69 -8.87
CA GLU A 90 -12.91 3.27 -8.96
C GLU A 90 -11.83 2.18 -8.95
N ILE A 91 -11.98 1.18 -8.08
CA ILE A 91 -11.11 -0.01 -8.04
C ILE A 91 -11.14 -0.73 -9.39
N ASP A 92 -12.30 -1.02 -9.95
CA ASP A 92 -12.43 -1.67 -11.26
C ASP A 92 -11.70 -0.88 -12.36
N ARG A 93 -11.83 0.45 -12.36
CA ARG A 93 -11.13 1.34 -13.29
C ARG A 93 -9.61 1.26 -13.11
N LEU A 94 -9.12 1.26 -11.87
CA LEU A 94 -7.70 1.18 -11.55
C LEU A 94 -7.10 -0.19 -11.90
N GLN A 95 -7.85 -1.27 -11.73
CA GLN A 95 -7.43 -2.61 -12.12
C GLN A 95 -7.38 -2.75 -13.65
N ALA A 96 -8.34 -2.17 -14.38
CA ALA A 96 -8.28 -2.11 -15.83
C ALA A 96 -7.05 -1.32 -16.32
N ASP A 97 -6.74 -0.17 -15.71
CA ASP A 97 -5.51 0.60 -15.96
C ASP A 97 -4.24 -0.24 -15.73
N ARG A 98 -4.19 -1.01 -14.63
CA ARG A 98 -3.05 -1.91 -14.33
C ARG A 98 -2.84 -2.95 -15.41
N VAL A 99 -3.91 -3.60 -15.90
CA VAL A 99 -3.82 -4.61 -16.95
C VAL A 99 -3.36 -4.01 -18.27
N GLU A 100 -4.03 -2.95 -18.74
CA GLU A 100 -3.68 -2.27 -20.00
C GLU A 100 -2.23 -1.78 -19.99
N ARG A 101 -1.83 -1.14 -18.89
CA ARG A 101 -0.47 -0.68 -18.67
C ARG A 101 0.51 -1.84 -18.58
N GLY A 102 0.13 -2.93 -17.92
CA GLY A 102 0.93 -4.15 -17.78
C GLY A 102 1.32 -4.70 -19.15
N HIS A 103 0.35 -4.86 -20.05
CA HIS A 103 0.61 -5.27 -21.44
C HIS A 103 1.57 -4.31 -22.14
N ALA A 104 1.32 -3.00 -22.09
CA ALA A 104 2.17 -2.02 -22.75
C ALA A 104 3.64 -2.04 -22.26
N ILE A 105 3.86 -2.34 -20.97
CA ILE A 105 5.20 -2.46 -20.40
C ILE A 105 5.86 -3.77 -20.80
N VAL A 106 5.12 -4.88 -20.75
CA VAL A 106 5.60 -6.20 -21.16
C VAL A 106 5.99 -6.16 -22.64
N ASP A 107 5.11 -5.71 -23.53
CA ASP A 107 5.39 -5.59 -24.97
C ASP A 107 6.67 -4.79 -25.24
N CYS A 108 6.83 -3.64 -24.58
CA CYS A 108 8.05 -2.84 -24.70
C CYS A 108 9.29 -3.56 -24.17
N ALA A 109 9.18 -4.23 -23.02
CA ALA A 109 10.29 -4.92 -22.40
C ALA A 109 10.74 -6.12 -23.24
N GLU A 110 9.80 -6.92 -23.76
CA GLU A 110 10.08 -8.05 -24.64
C GLU A 110 10.78 -7.58 -25.93
N ASP A 111 10.26 -6.54 -26.59
CA ASP A 111 10.87 -5.95 -27.78
C ASP A 111 12.29 -5.43 -27.50
N ARG A 112 12.50 -4.81 -26.33
CA ARG A 112 13.78 -4.21 -25.95
C ARG A 112 14.84 -5.25 -25.57
N LEU A 113 14.42 -6.29 -24.85
CA LEU A 113 15.30 -7.30 -24.27
C LEU A 113 15.48 -8.49 -25.21
N GLY A 114 14.59 -8.66 -26.20
CA GLY A 114 14.59 -9.78 -27.12
C GLY A 114 14.27 -11.11 -26.43
N ALA A 115 13.44 -11.07 -25.38
CA ALA A 115 13.08 -12.23 -24.56
C ALA A 115 11.61 -12.14 -24.14
N ASP A 116 10.88 -13.25 -24.27
CA ASP A 116 9.49 -13.36 -23.81
C ASP A 116 9.45 -13.42 -22.28
N LEU A 117 8.60 -12.61 -21.65
CA LEU A 117 8.44 -12.59 -20.20
C LEU A 117 7.41 -13.66 -19.77
N PRO A 118 7.69 -14.49 -18.75
CA PRO A 118 6.77 -15.54 -18.29
C PRO A 118 5.65 -14.97 -17.41
N LEU A 119 4.95 -13.96 -17.88
CA LEU A 119 3.94 -13.19 -17.14
C LEU A 119 2.80 -12.79 -18.06
N GLU A 120 1.57 -13.11 -17.65
CA GLU A 120 0.36 -12.58 -18.30
C GLU A 120 -0.22 -11.47 -17.42
N PRO A 121 -0.31 -10.22 -17.91
CA PRO A 121 -0.94 -9.13 -17.17
C PRO A 121 -2.38 -9.44 -16.77
N ALA A 122 -2.67 -9.33 -15.47
CA ALA A 122 -3.98 -9.58 -14.88
C ALA A 122 -4.27 -8.60 -13.73
N ALA A 123 -5.49 -8.60 -13.20
CA ALA A 123 -5.84 -7.76 -12.06
C ALA A 123 -4.87 -8.02 -10.89
N GLY A 124 -4.46 -6.94 -10.20
CA GLY A 124 -3.42 -6.96 -9.18
C GLY A 124 -2.00 -6.73 -9.72
N ILE A 125 -1.75 -6.85 -11.04
CA ILE A 125 -0.39 -6.71 -11.58
C ILE A 125 0.26 -5.38 -11.19
N GLY A 126 1.49 -5.47 -10.72
CA GLY A 126 2.38 -4.36 -10.47
C GLY A 126 3.65 -4.43 -11.33
N ARG A 127 4.42 -3.34 -11.32
CA ARG A 127 5.80 -3.38 -11.84
C ARG A 127 6.71 -4.37 -11.09
N PRO A 128 6.54 -4.64 -9.78
CA PRO A 128 7.29 -5.70 -9.11
C PRO A 128 7.19 -7.06 -9.82
N ASP A 129 6.01 -7.44 -10.31
CA ASP A 129 5.82 -8.71 -11.04
C ASP A 129 6.60 -8.73 -12.35
N ILE A 130 6.55 -7.61 -13.11
CA ILE A 130 7.30 -7.45 -14.35
C ILE A 130 8.82 -7.47 -14.08
N ALA A 131 9.28 -6.83 -13.00
CA ALA A 131 10.69 -6.84 -12.61
C ALA A 131 11.19 -8.27 -12.27
N ARG A 132 10.38 -9.06 -11.56
CA ARG A 132 10.67 -10.47 -11.28
C ARG A 132 10.74 -11.28 -12.58
N ALA A 133 9.76 -11.10 -13.48
CA ALA A 133 9.73 -11.80 -14.77
C ALA A 133 10.94 -11.44 -15.66
N ILE A 134 11.37 -10.17 -15.67
CA ILE A 134 12.61 -9.74 -16.35
C ILE A 134 13.83 -10.42 -15.74
N ALA A 135 13.92 -10.47 -14.40
CA ALA A 135 15.06 -11.06 -13.72
C ALA A 135 15.19 -12.58 -13.94
N ASP A 136 14.07 -13.26 -14.18
CA ASP A 136 14.05 -14.70 -14.41
C ASP A 136 14.63 -15.10 -15.79
N VAL A 137 14.56 -14.21 -16.79
CA VAL A 137 14.92 -14.54 -18.19
C VAL A 137 16.04 -13.69 -18.78
N THR A 138 16.56 -12.72 -18.02
CA THR A 138 17.62 -11.80 -18.49
C THR A 138 18.79 -11.68 -17.51
N GLU A 139 19.77 -10.84 -17.84
CA GLU A 139 20.91 -10.53 -16.97
C GLU A 139 20.61 -9.48 -15.90
N TYR A 140 19.47 -8.81 -15.99
CA TYR A 140 19.02 -7.84 -15.00
C TYR A 140 18.62 -8.56 -13.71
N ASP A 141 18.97 -7.99 -12.56
CA ASP A 141 18.31 -8.35 -11.32
C ASP A 141 17.03 -7.49 -11.13
N TYR A 142 16.29 -7.76 -10.06
CA TYR A 142 15.07 -7.03 -9.73
C TYR A 142 15.26 -5.51 -9.73
N GLN A 143 16.39 -5.03 -9.19
CA GLN A 143 16.67 -3.60 -9.07
C GLN A 143 17.11 -3.00 -10.41
N GLY A 144 17.97 -3.71 -11.17
CA GLY A 144 18.40 -3.32 -12.51
C GLY A 144 17.22 -3.20 -13.49
N ALA A 145 16.20 -4.06 -13.36
CA ALA A 145 14.97 -3.93 -14.14
C ALA A 145 14.28 -2.57 -13.91
N PHE A 146 14.20 -2.12 -12.65
CA PHE A 146 13.67 -0.78 -12.33
C PHE A 146 14.60 0.34 -12.80
N GLU A 147 15.91 0.21 -12.62
CA GLU A 147 16.85 1.29 -12.94
C GLU A 147 17.01 1.52 -14.45
N GLU A 148 16.85 0.48 -15.28
CA GLU A 148 17.18 0.57 -16.70
C GLU A 148 16.01 0.35 -17.66
N VAL A 149 14.94 -0.35 -17.25
CA VAL A 149 13.89 -0.81 -18.17
C VAL A 149 12.53 -0.18 -17.85
N ILE A 150 12.00 -0.39 -16.64
CA ILE A 150 10.59 -0.12 -16.31
C ILE A 150 10.38 0.96 -15.23
N GLY A 151 11.45 1.50 -14.64
CA GLY A 151 11.38 2.58 -13.65
C GLY A 151 10.97 3.92 -14.23
N ARG A 152 10.65 4.89 -13.38
CA ARG A 152 10.23 6.22 -13.85
C ARG A 152 11.35 6.86 -14.67
N GLY A 153 11.04 7.24 -15.92
CA GLY A 153 12.02 7.81 -16.86
C GLY A 153 12.78 6.77 -17.69
N CYS A 154 12.57 5.48 -17.44
CA CYS A 154 13.13 4.40 -18.23
C CYS A 154 12.30 4.14 -19.51
N PRO A 155 12.86 3.45 -20.51
CA PRO A 155 12.27 3.34 -21.85
C PRO A 155 10.89 2.68 -21.89
N CYS A 156 10.64 1.69 -21.04
CA CYS A 156 9.37 0.96 -20.98
C CYS A 156 8.48 1.45 -19.84
N PHE A 157 8.70 2.66 -19.33
CA PHE A 157 7.81 3.25 -18.35
C PHE A 157 6.54 3.77 -18.99
N VAL A 158 5.41 3.22 -18.53
CA VAL A 158 4.09 3.77 -18.79
C VAL A 158 3.55 4.37 -17.49
N ALA A 159 2.99 5.58 -17.54
CA ALA A 159 2.37 6.22 -16.38
C ALA A 159 1.00 5.60 -16.08
N ARG A 160 0.57 5.65 -14.82
CA ARG A 160 -0.75 5.19 -14.39
C ARG A 160 -1.79 6.29 -14.52
N ASN A 161 -3.03 5.95 -14.83
CA ASN A 161 -4.17 6.85 -14.75
C ASN A 161 -4.84 6.78 -13.37
N LEU A 162 -4.33 7.58 -12.43
CA LEU A 162 -4.74 7.58 -11.03
C LEU A 162 -5.83 8.63 -10.76
N PRO A 163 -6.70 8.45 -9.74
CA PRO A 163 -7.52 9.54 -9.25
C PRO A 163 -6.62 10.64 -8.67
N ASP A 164 -7.09 11.89 -8.73
CA ASP A 164 -6.46 12.94 -7.95
C ASP A 164 -6.68 12.73 -6.44
N PHE A 165 -5.87 13.40 -5.63
CA PHE A 165 -5.92 13.32 -4.17
C PHE A 165 -7.31 13.57 -3.61
N GLU A 166 -8.01 14.61 -4.07
CA GLU A 166 -9.33 14.99 -3.55
C GLU A 166 -10.35 13.88 -3.81
N ARG A 167 -10.34 13.31 -5.02
CA ARG A 167 -11.21 12.19 -5.40
C ARG A 167 -10.91 10.94 -4.58
N GLY A 168 -9.64 10.55 -4.50
CA GLY A 168 -9.22 9.34 -3.78
C GLY A 168 -9.47 9.44 -2.28
N ALA A 169 -9.09 10.56 -1.65
CA ALA A 169 -9.31 10.78 -0.24
C ALA A 169 -10.80 10.87 0.13
N THR A 170 -11.64 11.48 -0.73
CA THR A 170 -13.10 11.49 -0.52
C THR A 170 -13.67 10.08 -0.53
N LEU A 171 -13.30 9.25 -1.53
CA LEU A 171 -13.77 7.87 -1.61
C LEU A 171 -13.41 7.06 -0.36
N LEU A 172 -12.18 7.22 0.14
CA LEU A 172 -11.76 6.56 1.37
C LEU A 172 -12.48 7.11 2.60
N ALA A 173 -12.64 8.43 2.74
CA ALA A 173 -13.34 9.04 3.88
C ALA A 173 -14.83 8.68 3.95
N GLU A 174 -15.47 8.39 2.81
CA GLU A 174 -16.86 7.90 2.75
C GLU A 174 -16.99 6.40 3.09
N THR A 175 -15.89 5.65 3.06
CA THR A 175 -15.88 4.18 3.09
C THR A 175 -15.11 3.61 4.30
N CYS A 176 -14.17 4.36 4.87
CA CYS A 176 -13.24 3.89 5.90
C CYS A 176 -13.47 4.66 7.21
N GLY A 177 -13.24 3.99 8.36
CA GLY A 177 -13.26 4.66 9.66
C GLY A 177 -12.04 5.56 9.91
N LEU A 178 -10.92 5.27 9.25
CA LEU A 178 -9.69 6.08 9.33
C LEU A 178 -8.99 6.13 7.97
N VAL A 179 -8.57 7.32 7.55
CA VAL A 179 -7.73 7.52 6.36
C VAL A 179 -6.37 8.10 6.75
N SER A 180 -5.29 7.51 6.24
CA SER A 180 -3.92 7.86 6.62
C SER A 180 -3.00 8.06 5.42
N LEU A 181 -2.13 9.07 5.45
CA LEU A 181 -1.04 9.19 4.48
C LEU A 181 0.03 8.12 4.75
N ALA A 182 0.34 7.28 3.76
CA ALA A 182 1.33 6.22 3.87
C ALA A 182 2.76 6.75 3.74
N HIS A 183 3.68 6.19 4.54
CA HIS A 183 5.13 6.29 4.46
C HIS A 183 5.69 7.62 3.89
N PRO A 184 5.36 8.79 4.46
CA PRO A 184 5.64 10.09 3.84
C PRO A 184 7.13 10.35 3.55
N LEU A 185 8.03 9.75 4.34
CA LEU A 185 9.48 9.93 4.18
C LEU A 185 10.08 9.05 3.07
N ARG A 186 9.28 8.26 2.35
CA ARG A 186 9.67 7.50 1.15
C ARG A 186 9.65 8.38 -0.10
N TYR A 187 8.83 9.43 -0.11
CA TYR A 187 8.68 10.32 -1.26
C TYR A 187 9.93 11.17 -1.48
N GLY A 188 10.15 11.56 -2.74
CA GLY A 188 11.28 12.44 -3.10
C GLY A 188 11.16 13.85 -2.49
N ASP A 189 9.93 14.28 -2.20
CA ASP A 189 9.62 15.52 -1.48
C ASP A 189 8.63 15.24 -0.32
N PRO A 190 9.13 14.79 0.85
CA PRO A 190 8.27 14.46 1.99
C PRO A 190 7.51 15.66 2.56
N GLU A 191 8.07 16.87 2.49
CA GLU A 191 7.42 18.06 3.06
C GLU A 191 6.14 18.39 2.27
N THR A 192 6.18 18.37 0.94
CA THR A 192 4.97 18.57 0.13
C THR A 192 3.96 17.43 0.29
N ALA A 193 4.41 16.19 0.46
CA ALA A 193 3.48 15.10 0.78
C ALA A 193 2.80 15.33 2.15
N LEU A 194 3.54 15.79 3.16
CA LEU A 194 3.00 16.09 4.49
C LEU A 194 2.06 17.29 4.51
N GLU A 195 2.15 18.24 3.56
CA GLU A 195 1.16 19.33 3.43
C GLU A 195 -0.26 18.81 3.21
N LEU A 196 -0.42 17.63 2.59
CA LEU A 196 -1.72 16.98 2.38
C LEU A 196 -2.42 16.63 3.70
N THR A 197 -1.66 16.44 4.79
CA THR A 197 -2.22 16.15 6.12
C THR A 197 -3.03 17.30 6.73
N GLY A 198 -2.98 18.49 6.13
CA GLY A 198 -3.90 19.58 6.46
C GLY A 198 -5.30 19.43 5.85
N SER A 199 -5.52 18.42 5.02
CA SER A 199 -6.82 18.11 4.44
C SER A 199 -7.80 17.60 5.48
N ALA A 200 -9.09 17.91 5.31
CA ALA A 200 -10.16 17.40 6.17
C ALA A 200 -10.45 15.89 5.96
N TYR A 201 -9.86 15.27 4.94
CA TYR A 201 -10.06 13.86 4.62
C TYR A 201 -9.03 12.93 5.27
N LEU A 202 -7.95 13.46 5.85
CA LEU A 202 -6.91 12.64 6.47
C LEU A 202 -7.02 12.72 7.99
N ASP A 203 -7.26 11.58 8.61
CA ASP A 203 -7.30 11.41 10.06
C ASP A 203 -5.94 11.07 10.65
N GLY A 204 -5.05 10.51 9.84
CA GLY A 204 -3.79 9.94 10.29
C GLY A 204 -2.62 10.11 9.34
N VAL A 205 -1.44 9.74 9.82
CA VAL A 205 -0.22 9.64 9.01
C VAL A 205 0.64 8.51 9.54
N GLU A 206 1.22 7.74 8.62
CA GLU A 206 2.09 6.62 8.97
C GLU A 206 3.40 7.13 9.55
N ARG A 207 3.58 6.88 10.84
CA ARG A 207 4.74 7.31 11.61
C ARG A 207 5.69 6.16 11.89
N HIS A 208 5.18 4.94 12.05
CA HIS A 208 6.01 3.77 12.31
C HIS A 208 6.12 2.93 11.04
N TYR A 209 7.22 3.12 10.31
CA TYR A 209 7.51 2.47 9.03
C TYR A 209 9.00 2.13 8.92
N GLU A 210 9.36 1.04 8.24
CA GLU A 210 10.74 0.63 8.01
C GLU A 210 11.29 1.15 6.67
N TYR A 211 12.02 2.27 6.71
CA TYR A 211 12.55 2.90 5.49
C TYR A 211 13.81 2.23 4.91
N GLY A 212 14.34 1.17 5.52
CA GLY A 212 15.62 0.55 5.13
C GLY A 212 16.85 1.47 5.29
N ARG A 213 16.66 2.65 5.89
CA ARG A 213 17.68 3.67 6.13
C ARG A 213 17.31 4.49 7.38
N SER A 214 18.30 5.17 7.96
CA SER A 214 18.00 6.17 9.00
C SER A 214 17.21 7.32 8.39
N VAL A 215 16.11 7.68 9.05
CA VAL A 215 15.26 8.84 8.70
C VAL A 215 15.06 9.72 9.92
N ASP A 216 14.82 11.01 9.70
CA ASP A 216 14.38 11.93 10.74
C ASP A 216 12.84 11.90 10.81
N PRO A 217 12.24 11.46 11.94
CA PRO A 217 10.78 11.44 12.08
C PRO A 217 10.17 12.82 12.36
N ALA A 218 10.98 13.85 12.66
CA ALA A 218 10.48 15.13 13.11
C ALA A 218 9.48 15.82 12.15
N PRO A 219 9.59 15.73 10.81
CA PRO A 219 8.55 16.25 9.91
C PRO A 219 7.19 15.62 10.14
N VAL A 220 7.14 14.30 10.32
CA VAL A 220 5.90 13.56 10.59
C VAL A 220 5.34 13.94 11.95
N GLU A 221 6.18 14.02 12.98
CA GLU A 221 5.78 14.40 14.34
C GLU A 221 5.19 15.83 14.38
N ARG A 222 5.78 16.78 13.63
CA ARG A 222 5.22 18.14 13.48
C ARG A 222 3.86 18.13 12.78
N ALA A 223 3.67 17.29 11.77
CA ALA A 223 2.39 17.17 11.08
C ALA A 223 1.31 16.61 12.02
N ILE A 224 1.66 15.56 12.78
CA ILE A 224 0.79 14.97 13.82
C ILE A 224 0.33 16.03 14.82
N GLU A 225 1.27 16.79 15.40
CA GLU A 225 0.93 17.84 16.38
C GLU A 225 0.11 18.98 15.77
N ARG A 226 0.44 19.38 14.54
CA ARG A 226 -0.21 20.53 13.87
C ARG A 226 -1.65 20.23 13.48
N HIS A 227 -1.93 19.01 13.05
CA HIS A 227 -3.22 18.62 12.48
C HIS A 227 -4.02 17.65 13.36
N ASP A 228 -3.53 17.34 14.57
CA ASP A 228 -4.15 16.42 15.54
C ASP A 228 -4.40 15.02 14.95
N LEU A 229 -3.41 14.52 14.20
CA LEU A 229 -3.52 13.27 13.47
C LEU A 229 -3.30 12.05 14.37
N VAL A 230 -3.93 10.94 14.00
CA VAL A 230 -3.65 9.63 14.58
C VAL A 230 -2.34 9.08 13.97
N PRO A 231 -1.29 8.81 14.78
CA PRO A 231 -0.09 8.15 14.28
C PRO A 231 -0.39 6.68 13.97
N THR A 232 -0.28 6.30 12.70
CA THR A 232 -0.44 4.90 12.25
C THR A 232 0.93 4.25 12.01
N GLY A 233 0.93 2.97 11.67
CA GLY A 233 2.18 2.25 11.44
C GLY A 233 2.00 0.81 11.02
N GLY A 234 2.84 0.38 10.09
CA GLY A 234 2.95 -0.99 9.65
C GLY A 234 4.27 -1.25 8.94
N SER A 235 4.47 -2.50 8.57
CA SER A 235 5.72 -2.97 7.98
C SER A 235 5.79 -2.77 6.47
N ASP A 236 4.65 -2.54 5.80
CA ASP A 236 4.52 -2.60 4.34
C ASP A 236 5.02 -3.97 3.83
N ALA A 237 4.65 -5.01 4.57
CA ALA A 237 5.07 -6.38 4.31
C ALA A 237 4.42 -6.90 3.03
N HIS A 238 5.25 -7.38 2.12
CA HIS A 238 4.86 -8.15 0.93
C HIS A 238 5.25 -9.63 1.07
N ASP A 239 5.78 -10.03 2.23
CA ASP A 239 6.20 -11.37 2.60
C ASP A 239 5.49 -11.83 3.89
N ASP A 240 5.89 -12.98 4.43
CA ASP A 240 5.29 -13.57 5.65
C ASP A 240 5.93 -13.04 6.95
N VAL A 241 6.74 -11.97 6.89
CA VAL A 241 7.44 -11.40 8.04
C VAL A 241 6.79 -10.10 8.46
N LEU A 242 5.81 -10.22 9.37
CA LEU A 242 5.08 -9.08 9.93
C LEU A 242 5.81 -8.43 11.11
N GLY A 243 5.39 -7.22 11.46
CA GLY A 243 5.80 -6.53 12.68
C GLY A 243 7.23 -5.98 12.66
N ARG A 244 7.83 -5.80 11.46
CA ARG A 244 9.11 -5.07 11.32
C ARG A 244 8.98 -3.61 11.76
N ALA A 245 7.82 -3.03 11.47
CA ALA A 245 7.31 -1.80 12.04
C ALA A 245 5.83 -2.00 12.39
N GLY A 246 5.29 -1.10 13.20
CA GLY A 246 3.92 -1.21 13.70
C GLY A 246 3.70 -0.42 14.99
N LEU A 247 2.55 -0.65 15.61
CA LEU A 247 2.10 0.08 16.79
C LEU A 247 2.26 -0.75 18.06
N ASP A 248 2.57 -0.07 19.17
CA ASP A 248 2.33 -0.64 20.50
C ASP A 248 0.84 -0.59 20.85
N ARG A 249 0.47 -1.18 22.00
CA ARG A 249 -0.92 -1.22 22.45
C ARG A 249 -1.57 0.16 22.56
N ALA A 250 -0.88 1.12 23.18
CA ALA A 250 -1.44 2.42 23.46
C ALA A 250 -1.61 3.26 22.18
N ALA A 251 -0.72 3.09 21.21
CA ALA A 251 -0.86 3.70 19.89
C ALA A 251 -2.00 3.04 19.10
N PHE A 252 -2.12 1.71 19.14
CA PHE A 252 -3.22 0.99 18.49
C PHE A 252 -4.59 1.38 19.06
N ASP A 253 -4.72 1.56 20.38
CA ASP A 253 -6.00 1.93 20.99
C ASP A 253 -6.56 3.24 20.39
N ARG A 254 -5.71 4.18 19.99
CA ARG A 254 -6.13 5.43 19.30
C ARG A 254 -6.65 5.18 17.89
N VAL A 255 -6.10 4.19 17.19
CA VAL A 255 -6.61 3.76 15.87
C VAL A 255 -7.95 3.07 16.06
N ALA A 256 -8.05 2.16 17.03
CA ALA A 256 -9.27 1.40 17.32
C ALA A 256 -10.45 2.30 17.68
N GLU A 257 -10.23 3.45 18.34
CA GLU A 257 -11.27 4.46 18.61
C GLU A 257 -11.89 5.10 17.34
N ARG A 258 -11.25 4.96 16.18
CA ARG A 258 -11.72 5.47 14.89
C ARG A 258 -12.35 4.41 14.00
N LEU A 259 -12.17 3.13 14.32
CA LEU A 259 -12.77 2.04 13.55
C LEU A 259 -14.23 1.84 13.98
N PRO A 260 -15.12 1.41 13.06
CA PRO A 260 -16.54 1.17 13.33
C PRO A 260 -16.82 -0.02 14.27
#